data_AF-A0A1E3XAV5-F1
#
_entry.id   AF-A0A1E3XAV5-F1
#
_cell.length_a   1.000
_cell.length_b   1.000
_cell.length_c   1.000
_cell.angle_alpha   90.00
_cell.angle_beta   90.00
_cell.angle_gamma   90.00
#
_symmetry.space_group_name_H-M   'P 1'
#
loop_
_entity.id
_entity.type
_entity.pdbx_description
1 polymer ?
#
loop_
_entity_poly.entity_id
_entity_poly.type
_entity_poly.pdbx_seq_one_letter_code
_entity_poly.pdbx_strand_id
1 'polypeptide(L)'
;MPPSCPKLKIMVNQFEKFTVNNVSKKLNKINLKISLSHQRPFPKLHLLSKYQFKKRFIKVFPDGNVQGGYPRMITSLIDFSFIRSLVAHRYAVFGPPCYDPVSLFLLDLFRYIDGYQDMSWFLPLVLDQDQGRGYRTYAGISIDNIPCEATFSNFRIRIGENLYNEIFHVLVDIFHQLQMITFKILTHDGTLYPTWARYKGCTYFCQECQSITVNDVTPKVRPVKFPEGNPI
;
A
#
# COMPACT_ATOMS: atom_id res chain seq x y z
N MET A 1 48.19 30.96 -22.63
CA MET A 1 47.33 29.79 -22.42
C MET A 1 45.92 30.29 -22.11
N PRO A 2 44.90 29.96 -22.91
CA PRO A 2 43.53 30.33 -22.58
C PRO A 2 43.03 29.50 -21.39
N PRO A 3 42.20 30.07 -20.50
CA PRO A 3 41.63 29.32 -19.38
C PRO A 3 40.63 28.29 -19.90
N SER A 4 40.79 27.04 -19.44
CA SER A 4 39.91 25.92 -19.77
C SER A 4 38.47 26.18 -19.32
N CYS A 5 37.52 26.02 -20.25
CA CYS A 5 36.08 26.05 -19.95
C CYS A 5 35.72 25.09 -18.80
N PRO A 6 34.96 25.53 -17.78
CA PRO A 6 34.46 24.64 -16.75
C PRO A 6 33.51 23.62 -17.37
N LYS A 7 33.82 22.32 -17.20
CA LYS A 7 32.92 21.22 -17.57
C LYS A 7 31.58 21.42 -16.84
N LEU A 8 30.50 21.65 -17.60
CA LEU A 8 29.13 21.61 -17.09
C LEU A 8 28.91 20.27 -16.38
N LYS A 9 28.83 20.30 -15.04
CA LYS A 9 28.29 19.17 -14.27
C LYS A 9 26.84 19.02 -14.69
N ILE A 10 26.53 17.96 -15.43
CA ILE A 10 25.14 17.53 -15.65
C ILE A 10 24.56 17.28 -14.26
N MET A 11 23.69 18.18 -13.80
CA MET A 11 22.92 17.97 -12.58
C MET A 11 21.93 16.84 -12.83
N VAL A 12 22.33 15.61 -12.49
CA VAL A 12 21.43 14.46 -12.54
C VAL A 12 20.39 14.69 -11.44
N ASN A 13 19.16 14.99 -11.83
CA ASN A 13 18.08 15.19 -10.88
C ASN A 13 17.73 13.84 -10.24
N GLN A 14 18.19 13.64 -9.00
CA GLN A 14 18.03 12.39 -8.25
C GLN A 14 16.56 11.97 -8.07
N PHE A 15 15.63 12.93 -8.20
CA PHE A 15 14.19 12.72 -8.06
C PHE A 15 13.48 12.38 -9.37
N GLU A 16 14.16 12.43 -10.53
CA GLU A 16 13.56 12.06 -11.82
C GLU A 16 12.97 10.64 -11.80
N LYS A 17 13.61 9.72 -11.07
CA LYS A 17 13.15 8.34 -10.93
C LYS A 17 11.78 8.21 -10.23
N PHE A 18 11.37 9.22 -9.46
CA PHE A 18 10.10 9.28 -8.73
C PHE A 18 9.04 10.11 -9.45
N THR A 19 9.34 10.64 -10.64
CA THR A 19 8.32 11.31 -11.46
C THR A 19 7.20 10.34 -11.82
N VAL A 20 5.97 10.84 -11.89
CA VAL A 20 4.77 10.03 -12.22
C VAL A 20 4.97 9.24 -13.53
N ASN A 21 5.64 9.83 -14.52
CA ASN A 21 5.95 9.17 -15.78
C ASN A 21 6.88 7.96 -15.61
N ASN A 22 7.96 8.11 -14.85
CA ASN A 22 8.92 7.02 -14.61
C ASN A 22 8.33 5.94 -13.70
N VAL A 23 7.60 6.33 -12.66
CA VAL A 23 6.86 5.41 -11.79
C VAL A 23 5.81 4.63 -12.59
N SER A 24 5.02 5.32 -13.42
CA SER A 24 4.02 4.67 -14.28
C SER A 24 4.67 3.68 -15.26
N LYS A 25 5.82 4.02 -15.85
CA LYS A 25 6.58 3.08 -16.72
C LYS A 25 7.03 1.83 -15.98
N LYS A 26 7.62 1.99 -14.78
CA LYS A 26 8.04 0.85 -13.94
C LYS A 26 6.85 0.00 -13.51
N LEU A 27 5.75 0.63 -13.09
CA LEU A 27 4.54 -0.07 -12.66
C LEU A 27 3.92 -0.94 -13.74
N ASN A 28 3.99 -0.57 -15.03
CA ASN A 28 3.49 -1.47 -16.08
C ASN A 28 4.24 -2.81 -16.09
N LYS A 29 5.57 -2.77 -15.89
CA LYS A 29 6.38 -3.99 -15.83
C LYS A 29 6.05 -4.79 -14.56
N ILE A 30 5.83 -4.11 -13.44
CA ILE A 30 5.49 -4.75 -12.16
C ILE A 30 4.10 -5.39 -12.23
N ASN A 31 3.08 -4.68 -12.71
CA ASN A 31 1.72 -5.20 -12.87
C ASN A 31 1.69 -6.46 -13.74
N LEU A 32 2.46 -6.49 -14.84
CA LEU A 32 2.60 -7.69 -15.66
C LEU A 32 3.21 -8.86 -14.88
N LYS A 33 4.29 -8.63 -14.13
CA LYS A 33 4.92 -9.68 -13.30
C LYS A 33 3.97 -10.22 -12.23
N ILE A 34 3.23 -9.35 -11.55
CA ILE A 34 2.26 -9.71 -10.52
C ILE A 34 1.13 -10.56 -11.13
N SER A 35 0.57 -10.10 -12.25
CA SER A 35 -0.46 -10.84 -12.97
C SER A 35 0.03 -12.24 -13.39
N LEU A 36 1.26 -12.34 -13.89
CA LEU A 36 1.89 -13.62 -14.24
C LEU A 36 2.18 -14.51 -13.02
N SER A 37 2.39 -13.94 -11.83
CA SER A 37 2.65 -14.71 -10.61
C SER A 37 1.35 -15.21 -9.96
N HIS A 38 0.21 -14.58 -10.27
CA HIS A 38 -1.09 -14.87 -9.66
C HIS A 38 -2.11 -15.29 -10.73
N GLN A 39 -1.98 -16.52 -11.24
CA GLN A 39 -2.80 -17.02 -12.35
C GLN A 39 -3.97 -17.93 -11.93
N ARG A 40 -4.19 -18.12 -10.63
CA ARG A 40 -5.28 -18.98 -10.15
C ARG A 40 -6.62 -18.45 -10.68
N PRO A 41 -7.40 -19.25 -11.43
CA PRO A 41 -8.63 -18.77 -12.02
C PRO A 41 -9.66 -18.48 -10.93
N PHE A 42 -10.31 -17.32 -11.01
CA PHE A 42 -11.43 -16.99 -10.15
C PHE A 42 -12.70 -17.73 -10.61
N PRO A 43 -13.53 -18.26 -9.70
CA PRO A 43 -14.76 -18.94 -10.07
C PRO A 43 -15.69 -18.07 -10.93
N LYS A 44 -16.35 -18.68 -11.93
CA LYS A 44 -17.31 -17.99 -12.81
C LYS A 44 -18.64 -17.74 -12.08
N LEU A 45 -18.66 -16.69 -11.26
CA LEU A 45 -19.80 -16.29 -10.45
C LEU A 45 -20.58 -15.13 -11.09
N HIS A 46 -21.86 -15.01 -10.71
CA HIS A 46 -22.63 -13.81 -11.00
C HIS A 46 -22.19 -12.68 -10.05
N LEU A 47 -21.38 -11.76 -10.57
CA LEU A 47 -20.81 -10.67 -9.78
C LEU A 47 -21.70 -9.41 -9.79
N LEU A 48 -22.01 -8.90 -8.60
CA LEU A 48 -22.76 -7.65 -8.38
C LEU A 48 -21.94 -6.40 -8.72
N SER A 49 -20.63 -6.48 -8.59
CA SER A 49 -19.67 -5.46 -8.96
C SER A 49 -18.63 -6.05 -9.91
N LYS A 50 -18.04 -5.22 -10.78
CA LYS A 50 -17.08 -5.69 -11.79
C LYS A 50 -15.93 -4.71 -11.87
N TYR A 51 -14.90 -4.94 -11.07
CA TYR A 51 -13.66 -4.17 -11.21
C TYR A 51 -12.98 -4.51 -12.55
N GLN A 52 -12.48 -3.50 -13.23
CA GLN A 52 -11.61 -3.67 -14.38
C GLN A 52 -10.47 -2.66 -14.28
N PHE A 53 -9.24 -3.15 -14.37
CA PHE A 53 -8.11 -2.26 -14.42
C PHE A 53 -8.17 -1.42 -15.69
N LYS A 54 -8.15 -0.10 -15.50
CA LYS A 54 -8.13 0.89 -16.58
C LYS A 54 -6.99 1.84 -16.30
N LYS A 55 -5.94 1.74 -17.11
CA LYS A 55 -4.85 2.71 -17.07
C LYS A 55 -5.37 4.06 -17.54
N ARG A 56 -5.31 5.06 -16.66
CA ARG A 56 -5.74 6.44 -16.96
C ARG A 56 -4.56 7.38 -16.79
N PHE A 57 -4.55 8.45 -17.57
CA PHE A 57 -3.59 9.53 -17.36
C PHE A 57 -3.92 10.26 -16.05
N ILE A 58 -2.89 10.50 -15.24
CA ILE A 58 -2.99 11.19 -13.97
C ILE A 58 -2.45 12.60 -14.15
N LYS A 59 -3.31 13.59 -13.94
CA LYS A 59 -2.92 14.99 -13.92
C LYS A 59 -2.66 15.39 -12.47
N VAL A 60 -1.43 15.81 -12.20
CA VAL A 60 -1.03 16.46 -10.95
C VAL A 60 -1.05 17.97 -11.21
N PHE A 61 -1.76 18.70 -10.36
CA PHE A 61 -1.86 20.15 -10.43
C PHE A 61 -0.62 20.81 -9.79
N PRO A 62 -0.34 22.10 -10.08
CA PRO A 62 0.84 22.78 -9.54
C PRO A 62 0.89 22.88 -8.01
N ASP A 63 -0.27 22.81 -7.36
CA ASP A 63 -0.43 22.77 -5.90
C ASP A 63 -0.15 21.38 -5.29
N GLY A 64 0.17 20.38 -6.12
CA GLY A 64 0.42 19.00 -5.71
C GLY A 64 -0.84 18.14 -5.65
N ASN A 65 -2.03 18.71 -5.85
CA ASN A 65 -3.27 17.94 -5.84
C ASN A 65 -3.38 17.04 -7.07
N VAL A 66 -3.99 15.87 -6.88
CA VAL A 66 -4.22 14.93 -7.98
C VAL A 66 -5.66 15.02 -8.45
N GLN A 67 -5.85 15.16 -9.77
CA GLN A 67 -7.20 15.22 -10.33
C GLN A 67 -7.98 13.94 -10.00
N GLY A 68 -9.08 14.07 -9.25
CA GLY A 68 -9.91 12.94 -8.81
C GLY A 68 -9.35 12.18 -7.61
N GLY A 69 -8.37 12.75 -6.91
CA GLY A 69 -7.82 12.25 -5.65
C GLY A 69 -6.86 11.07 -5.77
N TYR A 70 -6.32 10.67 -4.62
CA TYR A 70 -5.46 9.49 -4.51
C TYR A 70 -6.14 8.16 -4.90
N PRO A 71 -7.44 7.94 -4.62
CA PRO A 71 -8.16 6.75 -5.10
C PRO A 71 -8.04 6.56 -6.62
N ARG A 72 -8.18 7.65 -7.39
CA ARG A 72 -8.01 7.61 -8.85
C ARG A 72 -6.58 7.31 -9.23
N MET A 73 -5.62 7.96 -8.57
CA MET A 73 -4.19 7.76 -8.83
C MET A 73 -3.82 6.29 -8.68
N ILE A 74 -4.15 5.69 -7.54
CA ILE A 74 -3.79 4.31 -7.20
C ILE A 74 -4.44 3.32 -8.16
N THR A 75 -5.75 3.44 -8.41
CA THR A 75 -6.45 2.53 -9.33
C THR A 75 -6.09 2.70 -10.81
N SER A 76 -5.46 3.83 -11.17
CA SER A 76 -4.96 4.07 -12.53
C SER A 76 -3.54 3.51 -12.73
N LEU A 77 -2.82 3.25 -11.64
CA LEU A 77 -1.42 2.84 -11.63
C LEU A 77 -1.23 1.35 -11.32
N ILE A 78 -1.98 0.83 -10.35
CA ILE A 78 -1.86 -0.55 -9.85
C ILE A 78 -3.06 -1.35 -10.37
N ASP A 79 -2.77 -2.51 -10.94
CA ASP A 79 -3.80 -3.50 -11.30
C ASP A 79 -4.07 -4.39 -10.09
N PHE A 80 -5.27 -4.28 -9.52
CA PHE A 80 -5.68 -5.07 -8.35
C PHE A 80 -6.32 -6.41 -8.71
N SER A 81 -6.34 -6.80 -9.99
CA SER A 81 -6.98 -8.05 -10.45
C SER A 81 -6.35 -9.30 -9.81
N PHE A 82 -5.10 -9.25 -9.37
CA PHE A 82 -4.40 -10.34 -8.67
C PHE A 82 -5.10 -10.79 -7.38
N ILE A 83 -5.85 -9.90 -6.74
CA ILE A 83 -6.62 -10.22 -5.51
C ILE A 83 -7.58 -11.38 -5.79
N ARG A 84 -8.23 -11.40 -6.97
CA ARG A 84 -9.14 -12.49 -7.34
C ARG A 84 -8.43 -13.84 -7.31
N SER A 85 -7.22 -13.91 -7.83
CA SER A 85 -6.41 -15.12 -7.85
C SER A 85 -6.03 -15.59 -6.44
N LEU A 86 -5.64 -14.65 -5.56
CA LEU A 86 -5.31 -14.96 -4.16
C LEU A 86 -6.50 -15.54 -3.40
N VAL A 87 -7.66 -14.90 -3.52
CA VAL A 87 -8.85 -15.28 -2.73
C VAL A 87 -9.73 -16.33 -3.41
N ALA A 88 -9.39 -16.78 -4.63
CA ALA A 88 -10.24 -17.67 -5.45
C ALA A 88 -10.73 -18.92 -4.70
N HIS A 89 -9.91 -19.49 -3.82
CA HIS A 89 -10.26 -20.67 -3.02
C HIS A 89 -11.31 -20.43 -1.92
N ARG A 90 -11.51 -19.17 -1.52
CA ARG A 90 -12.54 -18.77 -0.54
C ARG A 90 -13.92 -18.59 -1.17
N TYR A 91 -14.00 -18.71 -2.49
CA TYR A 91 -15.23 -18.55 -3.25
C TYR A 91 -15.64 -19.89 -3.86
N ALA A 92 -16.88 -20.29 -3.62
CA ALA A 92 -17.46 -21.47 -4.26
C ALA A 92 -17.80 -21.17 -5.72
N VAL A 93 -17.93 -22.22 -6.55
CA VAL A 93 -18.36 -22.08 -7.96
C VAL A 93 -19.87 -21.79 -8.05
N PHE A 94 -20.65 -22.27 -7.08
CA PHE A 94 -22.09 -22.08 -7.01
C PHE A 94 -22.45 -21.27 -5.77
N GLY A 95 -23.38 -20.33 -5.93
CA GLY A 95 -23.85 -19.50 -4.85
C GLY A 95 -24.71 -18.33 -5.34
N PRO A 96 -25.29 -17.56 -4.41
CA PRO A 96 -25.99 -16.33 -4.74
C PRO A 96 -25.03 -15.31 -5.37
N PRO A 97 -25.58 -14.27 -6.05
CA PRO A 97 -24.77 -13.17 -6.55
C PRO A 97 -23.88 -12.59 -5.45
N CYS A 98 -22.62 -12.35 -5.77
CA CYS A 98 -21.66 -11.84 -4.80
C CYS A 98 -20.90 -10.64 -5.35
N TYR A 99 -20.37 -9.82 -4.45
CA TYR A 99 -19.48 -8.73 -4.85
C TYR A 99 -18.12 -9.27 -5.26
N ASP A 100 -17.54 -8.62 -6.25
CA ASP A 100 -16.16 -8.86 -6.65
C ASP A 100 -15.23 -8.51 -5.48
N PRO A 101 -14.34 -9.43 -5.05
CA PRO A 101 -13.45 -9.18 -3.92
C PRO A 101 -12.57 -7.96 -4.13
N VAL A 102 -12.21 -7.65 -5.38
CA VAL A 102 -11.39 -6.46 -5.69
C VAL A 102 -12.16 -5.18 -5.39
N SER A 103 -13.44 -5.12 -5.75
CA SER A 103 -14.29 -3.96 -5.51
C SER A 103 -14.43 -3.65 -4.03
N LEU A 104 -14.67 -4.68 -3.20
CA LEU A 104 -14.80 -4.51 -1.75
C LEU A 104 -13.46 -4.11 -1.12
N PHE A 105 -12.37 -4.76 -1.53
CA PHE A 105 -11.05 -4.38 -1.05
C PHE A 105 -10.71 -2.93 -1.38
N LEU A 106 -11.01 -2.47 -2.61
CA LEU A 106 -10.76 -1.10 -3.04
C LEU A 106 -11.57 -0.07 -2.25
N LEU A 107 -12.85 -0.34 -1.97
CA LEU A 107 -13.63 0.57 -1.12
C LEU A 107 -13.05 0.66 0.30
N ASP A 108 -12.60 -0.45 0.88
CA ASP A 108 -11.95 -0.42 2.19
C ASP A 108 -10.62 0.34 2.14
N LEU A 109 -9.84 0.15 1.07
CA LEU A 109 -8.61 0.90 0.84
C LEU A 109 -8.86 2.40 0.67
N PHE A 110 -9.89 2.81 -0.06
CA PHE A 110 -10.22 4.23 -0.27
C PHE A 110 -10.62 4.91 1.02
N ARG A 111 -11.41 4.23 1.86
CA ARG A 111 -11.74 4.68 3.20
C ARG A 111 -10.48 5.02 4.00
N TYR A 112 -9.47 4.14 3.98
CA TYR A 112 -8.20 4.38 4.66
C TYR A 112 -7.40 5.53 4.04
N ILE A 113 -7.32 5.60 2.70
CA ILE A 113 -6.53 6.63 1.99
C ILE A 113 -7.07 8.04 2.28
N ASP A 114 -8.40 8.20 2.29
CA ASP A 114 -9.03 9.50 2.51
C ASP A 114 -9.34 9.77 4.00
N GLY A 115 -8.85 8.91 4.91
CA GLY A 115 -8.83 9.19 6.35
C GLY A 115 -10.15 8.97 7.10
N TYR A 116 -11.08 8.18 6.55
CA TYR A 116 -12.34 7.87 7.22
C TYR A 116 -12.16 6.76 8.26
N GLN A 117 -12.52 7.05 9.51
CA GLN A 117 -12.35 6.11 10.64
C GLN A 117 -13.19 4.85 10.47
N ASP A 118 -14.47 5.00 10.12
CA ASP A 118 -15.43 3.90 10.02
C ASP A 118 -16.09 3.79 8.65
N MET A 119 -16.54 2.58 8.32
CA MET A 119 -17.31 2.34 7.10
C MET A 119 -18.66 3.07 7.11
N SER A 120 -19.27 3.25 8.27
CA SER A 120 -20.57 3.90 8.41
C SER A 120 -20.53 5.39 8.01
N TRP A 121 -19.38 6.06 8.15
CA TRP A 121 -19.18 7.42 7.66
C TRP A 121 -18.85 7.48 6.16
N PHE A 122 -18.16 6.46 5.65
CA PHE A 122 -17.73 6.41 4.25
C PHE A 122 -18.84 5.96 3.30
N LEU A 123 -19.71 5.03 3.71
CA LEU A 123 -20.77 4.49 2.85
C LEU A 123 -21.80 5.53 2.39
N PRO A 124 -22.26 6.48 3.23
CA PRO A 124 -23.11 7.59 2.77
C PRO A 124 -22.45 8.42 1.67
N LEU A 125 -21.13 8.64 1.75
CA LEU A 125 -20.37 9.32 0.69
C LEU A 125 -20.34 8.50 -0.59
N VAL A 126 -20.12 7.18 -0.49
CA VAL A 126 -20.15 6.26 -1.64
C VAL A 126 -21.56 6.12 -2.22
N LEU A 127 -22.61 6.42 -1.47
CA LEU A 127 -23.99 6.46 -1.94
C LEU A 127 -24.31 7.76 -2.69
N ASP A 128 -23.73 8.88 -2.28
CA ASP A 128 -23.97 10.18 -2.89
C ASP A 128 -23.74 10.18 -4.41
N GLN A 129 -24.65 10.78 -5.17
CA GLN A 129 -24.66 10.68 -6.62
C GLN A 129 -23.40 11.33 -7.25
N ASP A 130 -22.90 12.41 -6.67
CA ASP A 130 -21.80 13.19 -7.23
C ASP A 130 -20.47 12.88 -6.54
N GLN A 131 -20.44 12.95 -5.21
CA GLN A 131 -19.22 12.71 -4.42
C GLN A 131 -18.79 11.24 -4.50
N GLY A 132 -19.76 10.32 -4.43
CA GLY A 132 -19.52 8.88 -4.50
C GLY A 132 -19.13 8.36 -5.88
N ARG A 133 -19.36 9.16 -6.93
CA ARG A 133 -19.19 8.73 -8.33
C ARG A 133 -17.78 8.23 -8.62
N GLY A 134 -16.77 8.91 -8.08
CA GLY A 134 -15.36 8.52 -8.24
C GLY A 134 -15.11 7.12 -7.67
N TYR A 135 -15.39 6.93 -6.39
CA TYR A 135 -15.20 5.65 -5.68
C TYR A 135 -15.92 4.49 -6.38
N ARG A 136 -17.20 4.68 -6.73
CA ARG A 136 -17.99 3.68 -7.47
C ARG A 136 -17.36 3.32 -8.81
N THR A 137 -16.94 4.32 -9.57
CA THR A 137 -16.30 4.11 -10.89
C THR A 137 -14.96 3.38 -10.78
N TYR A 138 -14.18 3.64 -9.73
CA TYR A 138 -12.87 3.03 -9.53
C TYR A 138 -12.96 1.60 -8.99
N ALA A 139 -13.94 1.33 -8.11
CA ALA A 139 -14.21 0.00 -7.58
C ALA A 139 -15.05 -0.87 -8.54
N GLY A 140 -15.70 -0.29 -9.55
CA GLY A 140 -16.58 -1.01 -10.47
C GLY A 140 -17.93 -1.38 -9.86
N ILE A 141 -18.48 -0.49 -9.03
CA ILE A 141 -19.75 -0.65 -8.32
C ILE A 141 -20.82 0.18 -9.04
N SER A 142 -21.97 -0.42 -9.33
CA SER A 142 -23.14 0.28 -9.84
C SER A 142 -23.89 0.99 -8.72
N ILE A 143 -24.66 2.02 -9.05
CA ILE A 143 -25.49 2.73 -8.08
C ILE A 143 -26.56 1.80 -7.46
N ASP A 144 -27.03 0.82 -8.23
CA ASP A 144 -28.08 -0.10 -7.78
C ASP A 144 -27.58 -1.17 -6.80
N ASN A 145 -26.26 -1.44 -6.79
CA ASN A 145 -25.63 -2.50 -6.00
C ASN A 145 -24.56 -1.92 -5.08
N ILE A 146 -24.94 -1.02 -4.19
CA ILE A 146 -24.00 -0.46 -3.21
C ILE A 146 -23.89 -1.40 -2.00
N PRO A 147 -22.68 -1.80 -1.58
CA PRO A 147 -22.50 -2.66 -0.42
C PRO A 147 -22.88 -1.93 0.88
N CYS A 148 -23.51 -2.65 1.80
CA CYS A 148 -23.73 -2.19 3.17
C CYS A 148 -22.56 -2.60 4.08
N GLU A 149 -22.57 -2.12 5.32
CA GLU A 149 -21.51 -2.43 6.30
C GLU A 149 -21.38 -3.93 6.58
N ALA A 150 -22.50 -4.65 6.68
CA ALA A 150 -22.50 -6.10 6.85
C ALA A 150 -21.79 -6.84 5.71
N THR A 151 -21.83 -6.31 4.48
CA THR A 151 -21.07 -6.86 3.34
C THR A 151 -19.57 -6.84 3.61
N PHE A 152 -19.04 -5.77 4.19
CA PHE A 152 -17.62 -5.66 4.54
C PHE A 152 -17.24 -6.57 5.70
N SER A 153 -18.08 -6.67 6.72
CA SER A 153 -17.86 -7.62 7.82
C SER A 153 -17.78 -9.06 7.32
N ASN A 154 -18.74 -9.47 6.46
CA ASN A 154 -18.74 -10.80 5.85
C ASN A 154 -17.53 -11.02 4.93
N PHE A 155 -17.11 -10.00 4.20
CA PHE A 155 -15.93 -10.04 3.35
C PHE A 155 -14.64 -10.25 4.16
N ARG A 156 -14.47 -9.50 5.26
CA ARG A 156 -13.33 -9.64 6.18
C ARG A 156 -13.27 -11.03 6.81
N ILE A 157 -14.41 -11.56 7.25
CA ILE A 157 -14.50 -12.92 7.79
C ILE A 157 -14.14 -13.97 6.73
N ARG A 158 -14.65 -13.82 5.49
CA ARG A 158 -14.41 -14.77 4.40
C ARG A 158 -12.93 -14.87 4.01
N ILE A 159 -12.28 -13.72 3.84
CA ILE A 159 -10.87 -13.64 3.46
C ILE A 159 -9.98 -13.99 4.65
N GLY A 160 -10.30 -13.47 5.82
CA GLY A 160 -9.48 -13.61 7.02
C GLY A 160 -8.20 -12.79 6.97
N GLU A 161 -7.54 -12.67 8.11
CA GLU A 161 -6.36 -11.81 8.28
C GLU A 161 -5.19 -12.22 7.37
N ASN A 162 -4.91 -13.52 7.25
CA ASN A 162 -3.76 -14.02 6.50
C ASN A 162 -3.78 -13.57 5.03
N LEU A 163 -4.93 -13.70 4.36
CA LEU A 163 -5.05 -13.30 2.95
C LEU A 163 -5.05 -11.78 2.79
N TYR A 164 -5.59 -11.03 3.75
CA TYR A 164 -5.44 -9.57 3.78
C TYR A 164 -3.98 -9.15 3.88
N ASN A 165 -3.21 -9.81 4.74
CA ASN A 165 -1.77 -9.58 4.89
C ASN A 165 -1.02 -9.96 3.61
N GLU A 166 -1.36 -11.07 2.95
CA GLU A 166 -0.78 -11.43 1.64
C GLU A 166 -1.03 -10.35 0.58
N ILE A 167 -2.26 -9.84 0.47
CA ILE A 167 -2.56 -8.73 -0.45
C ILE A 167 -1.72 -7.51 -0.10
N PHE A 168 -1.59 -7.17 1.19
CA PHE A 168 -0.79 -6.05 1.64
C PHE A 168 0.70 -6.25 1.36
N HIS A 169 1.25 -7.46 1.52
CA HIS A 169 2.63 -7.78 1.18
C HIS A 169 2.92 -7.59 -0.31
N VAL A 170 1.99 -7.95 -1.20
CA VAL A 170 2.13 -7.65 -2.64
C VAL A 170 2.19 -6.14 -2.88
N LEU A 171 1.36 -5.35 -2.18
CA LEU A 171 1.40 -3.89 -2.29
C LEU A 171 2.74 -3.32 -1.77
N VAL A 172 3.21 -3.77 -0.62
CA VAL A 172 4.50 -3.37 -0.05
C VAL A 172 5.65 -3.73 -1.00
N ASP A 173 5.62 -4.91 -1.61
CA ASP A 173 6.62 -5.33 -2.59
C ASP A 173 6.61 -4.43 -3.83
N ILE A 174 5.44 -4.00 -4.32
CA ILE A 174 5.34 -2.99 -5.38
C ILE A 174 6.10 -1.71 -4.98
N PHE A 175 5.85 -1.17 -3.79
CA PHE A 175 6.52 0.05 -3.31
C PHE A 175 8.03 -0.13 -3.10
N HIS A 176 8.45 -1.32 -2.69
CA HIS A 176 9.86 -1.68 -2.58
C HIS A 176 10.54 -1.76 -3.96
N GLN A 177 9.92 -2.41 -4.95
CA GLN A 177 10.42 -2.46 -6.33
C GLN A 177 10.48 -1.07 -6.99
N LEU A 178 9.59 -0.17 -6.59
CA LEU A 178 9.63 1.24 -6.99
C LEU A 178 10.73 2.06 -6.30
N GLN A 179 11.40 1.49 -5.29
CA GLN A 179 12.40 2.15 -4.44
C GLN A 179 11.82 3.32 -3.64
N MET A 180 10.51 3.30 -3.36
CA MET A 180 9.85 4.30 -2.52
C MET A 180 9.98 3.96 -1.03
N ILE A 181 10.02 2.67 -0.71
CA ILE A 181 10.25 2.17 0.64
C ILE A 181 11.58 1.42 0.65
N THR A 182 12.37 1.66 1.68
CA THR A 182 13.55 0.86 1.98
C THR A 182 13.30 0.09 3.27
N PHE A 183 13.53 -1.22 3.29
CA PHE A 183 13.52 -2.02 4.53
C PHE A 183 14.76 -1.78 5.41
N LYS A 184 15.59 -0.80 5.05
CA LYS A 184 16.68 -0.33 5.90
C LYS A 184 16.06 0.53 7.00
N ILE A 185 16.31 0.16 8.25
CA ILE A 185 15.99 1.00 9.39
C ILE A 185 16.90 2.22 9.30
N LEU A 186 16.33 3.38 8.95
CA LEU A 186 17.06 4.64 8.76
C LEU A 186 17.19 5.42 10.08
N THR A 187 16.21 5.29 10.96
CA THR A 187 16.17 5.97 12.25
C THR A 187 15.59 5.04 13.31
N HIS A 188 16.21 5.05 14.49
CA HIS A 188 15.70 4.38 15.67
C HIS A 188 15.00 5.45 16.51
N ASP A 189 13.68 5.40 16.59
CA ASP A 189 12.97 6.14 17.63
C ASP A 189 13.17 5.43 18.98
N GLY A 190 13.29 6.20 20.07
CA GLY A 190 13.60 5.69 21.41
C GLY A 190 12.52 4.76 21.99
N THR A 191 11.39 4.60 21.30
CA THR A 191 10.24 3.77 21.68
C THR A 191 10.47 2.27 21.55
N LEU A 192 11.45 1.83 20.74
CA LEU A 192 11.79 0.40 20.57
C LEU A 192 12.72 -0.16 21.66
N TYR A 193 13.30 0.71 22.48
CA TYR A 193 14.05 0.32 23.67
C TYR A 193 13.21 0.68 24.89
N PRO A 194 13.22 -0.13 25.98
CA PRO A 194 12.77 0.37 27.26
C PRO A 194 13.69 1.52 27.64
N THR A 195 13.27 2.75 27.34
CA THR A 195 13.92 3.92 27.91
C THR A 195 13.70 3.79 29.41
N TRP A 196 14.77 3.87 30.18
CA TRP A 196 14.65 4.09 31.61
C TRP A 196 14.12 5.50 31.88
N ALA A 197 13.01 5.91 31.26
CA ALA A 197 12.37 7.21 31.46
C ALA A 197 11.83 7.39 32.88
N ARG A 198 11.71 6.29 33.64
CA ARG A 198 11.47 6.30 35.10
C ARG A 198 12.74 6.40 35.94
N TYR A 199 13.92 6.24 35.36
CA TYR A 199 15.18 6.47 36.05
C TYR A 199 15.37 7.96 36.22
N LYS A 200 15.18 8.44 37.45
CA LYS A 200 15.31 9.86 37.81
C LYS A 200 16.76 10.36 37.84
N GLY A 201 17.73 9.52 37.46
CA GLY A 201 19.16 9.78 37.70
C GLY A 201 19.51 9.69 39.19
N CYS A 202 20.78 9.36 39.50
CA CYS A 202 21.36 9.84 40.76
C CYS A 202 21.57 11.34 40.56
N THR A 203 20.82 12.18 41.27
CA THR A 203 21.00 13.65 41.24
C THR A 203 22.40 14.10 41.69
N TYR A 204 23.20 13.18 42.25
CA TYR A 204 24.49 13.47 42.89
C TYR A 204 25.71 12.90 42.17
N PHE A 205 25.60 12.34 40.95
CA PHE A 205 26.74 11.77 40.20
C PHE A 205 27.65 10.88 41.07
N CYS A 206 27.02 10.01 41.85
CA CYS A 206 27.66 9.09 42.78
C CYS A 206 28.32 7.91 42.03
N GLN A 207 29.38 7.30 42.60
CA GLN A 207 30.13 6.19 41.96
C GLN A 207 29.25 4.98 41.58
N GLU A 208 28.09 4.80 42.23
CA GLU A 208 27.09 3.78 41.89
C GLU A 208 26.50 3.93 40.47
N CYS A 209 26.59 5.11 39.85
CA CYS A 209 26.13 5.33 38.46
C CYS A 209 26.98 4.60 37.41
N GLN A 210 28.19 4.16 37.78
CA GLN A 210 29.07 3.41 36.87
C GLN A 210 28.57 1.99 36.57
N SER A 211 27.60 1.48 37.34
CA SER A 211 27.01 0.15 37.11
C SER A 211 26.01 0.13 35.96
N ILE A 212 25.65 1.29 35.38
CA ILE A 212 24.78 1.38 34.21
C ILE A 212 25.59 1.11 32.95
N THR A 213 25.80 -0.16 32.65
CA THR A 213 26.48 -0.58 31.42
C THR A 213 25.49 -0.62 30.27
N VAL A 214 25.57 0.35 29.35
CA VAL A 214 24.85 0.30 28.07
C VAL A 214 25.68 -0.51 27.08
N ASN A 215 25.53 -1.84 27.11
CA ASN A 215 26.25 -2.75 26.21
C ASN A 215 25.45 -3.03 24.93
N ASP A 216 26.18 -3.31 23.84
CA ASP A 216 25.66 -3.84 22.57
C ASP A 216 24.70 -2.95 21.77
N VAL A 217 24.87 -1.62 21.81
CA VAL A 217 24.05 -0.72 20.98
C VAL A 217 24.28 -0.95 19.49
N THR A 218 25.55 -1.05 19.07
CA THR A 218 25.93 -1.18 17.65
C THR A 218 25.57 -2.53 17.01
N PRO A 219 25.75 -3.71 17.63
CA PRO A 219 25.30 -4.98 17.05
C PRO A 219 23.77 -5.13 16.98
N LYS A 220 23.01 -4.56 17.93
CA LYS A 220 21.52 -4.58 17.91
C LYS A 220 20.91 -3.67 16.85
N VAL A 221 21.64 -2.64 16.42
CA VAL A 221 21.26 -1.68 15.37
C VAL A 221 21.57 -2.18 13.96
N ARG A 222 22.44 -3.19 13.80
CA ARG A 222 22.68 -3.77 12.48
C ARG A 222 21.40 -4.47 12.00
N PRO A 223 21.01 -4.29 10.73
CA PRO A 223 19.88 -5.01 10.18
C PRO A 223 20.14 -6.51 10.34
N VAL A 224 19.18 -7.24 10.90
CA VAL A 224 19.15 -8.69 10.84
C VAL A 224 19.25 -9.04 9.36
N LYS A 225 20.35 -9.68 8.96
CA LYS A 225 20.43 -10.30 7.63
C LYS A 225 19.44 -11.46 7.67
N PHE A 226 18.27 -11.28 7.08
CA PHE A 226 17.41 -12.42 6.80
C PHE A 226 18.18 -13.36 5.87
N PRO A 227 18.22 -14.67 6.14
CA PRO A 227 18.86 -15.61 5.24
C PRO A 227 18.22 -15.45 3.86
N GLU A 228 19.05 -15.24 2.85
CA GLU A 228 18.64 -15.29 1.46
C GLU A 228 18.01 -16.67 1.24
N GLY A 229 16.68 -16.68 1.08
CA GLY A 229 15.95 -17.90 0.79
C GLY A 229 16.50 -18.51 -0.49
N ASN A 230 16.90 -19.78 -0.41
CA ASN A 230 17.21 -20.59 -1.58
C ASN A 230 16.04 -20.52 -2.57
N PRO A 231 16.31 -20.41 -3.88
CA PRO A 231 15.26 -20.43 -4.89
C PRO A 231 14.53 -21.78 -4.86
N ILE A 232 13.20 -21.72 -4.77
CA ILE A 232 12.30 -22.77 -5.25
C ILE A 232 11.89 -22.40 -6.66
#